data_AF-A0A7X1FZK9-F1
#
_entry.id   AF-A0A7X1FZK9-F1
#
_cell.length_a   1.000
_cell.length_b   1.000
_cell.length_c   1.000
_cell.angle_alpha   90.00
_cell.angle_beta   90.00
_cell.angle_gamma   90.00
#
_symmetry.space_group_name_H-M   'P 1'
#
loop_
_entity.id
_entity.type
_entity.pdbx_description
1 polymer ?
#
loop_
_entity_poly.entity_id
_entity_poly.type
_entity_poly.pdbx_seq_one_letter_code
_entity_poly.pdbx_strand_id
1 'polypeptide(L)'
;MISPTAAARQRRAACVQARSQGEIVVCGADRGEAWRVPSITDSEPDSREGRDTGVPTAPNVSSLPDCKIVKCHGFGRVPPPVYVVDFSKLPPAPAGSDADRIAKGEIPAP
;
A
#
# COMPACT_ATOMS: atom_id res chain seq x y z
N MET A 1 -10.57 6.13 -37.71
CA MET A 1 -11.12 5.00 -36.93
C MET A 1 -10.70 3.71 -37.61
N ILE A 2 -9.66 3.03 -37.12
CA ILE A 2 -9.21 1.76 -37.69
C ILE A 2 -10.06 0.66 -37.07
N SER A 3 -10.77 -0.07 -37.92
CA SER A 3 -11.76 -1.09 -37.52
C SER A 3 -11.12 -2.22 -36.69
N PRO A 4 -11.84 -2.79 -35.70
CA PRO A 4 -11.36 -3.87 -34.84
C PRO A 4 -10.69 -5.04 -35.52
N THR A 5 -11.26 -5.42 -36.66
CA THR A 5 -10.84 -6.55 -37.48
C THR A 5 -9.53 -6.29 -38.19
N ALA A 6 -9.19 -5.02 -38.45
CA ALA A 6 -7.96 -4.65 -39.15
C ALA A 6 -6.72 -4.81 -38.26
N ALA A 7 -6.78 -4.35 -37.00
CA ALA A 7 -5.66 -4.43 -36.07
C ALA A 7 -5.28 -5.88 -35.69
N ALA A 8 -6.29 -6.74 -35.43
CA ALA A 8 -6.07 -8.16 -35.17
C ALA A 8 -5.49 -8.89 -36.39
N ARG A 9 -5.97 -8.55 -37.61
CA ARG A 9 -5.43 -9.10 -38.87
C ARG A 9 -3.97 -8.69 -39.09
N GLN A 10 -3.59 -7.48 -38.68
CA GLN A 10 -2.24 -6.94 -38.83
C GLN A 10 -1.24 -7.59 -37.86
N ARG A 11 -1.65 -7.86 -36.61
CA ARG A 11 -0.83 -8.63 -35.63
C ARG A 11 -0.61 -10.08 -36.08
N ARG A 12 -1.65 -10.71 -36.64
CA ARG A 12 -1.55 -12.07 -37.20
C ARG A 12 -0.61 -12.10 -38.41
N ALA A 13 -0.69 -11.09 -39.28
CA ALA A 13 0.22 -10.95 -40.42
C ALA A 13 1.67 -10.76 -39.95
N ALA A 14 1.94 -9.90 -38.97
CA ALA A 14 3.28 -9.71 -38.43
C ALA A 14 3.88 -11.00 -37.84
N CYS A 15 3.08 -11.78 -37.08
CA CYS A 15 3.53 -13.07 -36.54
C CYS A 15 3.86 -14.09 -37.64
N VAL A 16 3.05 -14.13 -38.72
CA VAL A 16 3.27 -15.04 -39.85
C VAL A 16 4.49 -14.65 -40.69
N GLN A 17 4.83 -13.37 -40.77
CA GLN A 17 5.99 -12.85 -41.51
C GLN A 17 7.34 -13.11 -40.79
N ALA A 18 7.32 -13.42 -39.48
CA ALA A 18 8.52 -13.75 -38.72
C ALA A 18 9.03 -15.19 -38.94
N ARG A 19 8.48 -15.94 -39.90
CA ARG A 19 8.89 -17.33 -40.21
C ARG A 19 10.24 -17.36 -40.91
N SER A 20 11.23 -17.95 -40.26
CA SER A 20 12.41 -18.54 -40.93
C SER A 20 12.09 -19.98 -41.37
N GLN A 21 12.74 -20.49 -42.43
CA GLN A 21 12.45 -21.84 -42.93
C GLN A 21 12.91 -22.90 -41.92
N GLY A 22 11.98 -23.79 -41.51
CA GLY A 22 12.25 -24.92 -40.63
C GLY A 22 11.68 -24.80 -39.20
N GLU A 23 11.06 -23.68 -38.84
CA GLU A 23 10.52 -23.44 -37.49
C GLU A 23 8.98 -23.50 -37.42
N ILE A 24 8.46 -24.11 -36.36
CA ILE A 24 7.02 -24.10 -36.03
C ILE A 24 6.75 -22.88 -35.14
N VAL A 25 6.19 -21.82 -35.74
CA VAL A 25 5.79 -20.60 -35.01
C VAL A 25 4.37 -20.75 -34.49
N VAL A 26 4.22 -20.76 -33.16
CA VAL A 26 2.90 -20.75 -32.48
C VAL A 26 2.59 -19.32 -32.04
N CYS A 27 1.68 -18.65 -32.75
CA CYS A 27 1.22 -17.32 -32.35
C CYS A 27 0.31 -17.45 -31.13
N GLY A 28 0.64 -16.74 -30.05
CA GLY A 28 -0.21 -16.66 -28.86
C GLY A 28 -1.60 -16.11 -29.18
N ALA A 29 -2.61 -16.53 -28.40
CA ALA A 29 -3.96 -16.00 -28.54
C ALA A 29 -3.97 -14.49 -28.23
N ASP A 30 -4.67 -13.72 -29.07
CA ASP A 30 -4.98 -12.32 -28.75
C ASP A 30 -5.86 -12.31 -27.51
N ARG A 31 -5.32 -11.79 -26.40
CA ARG A 31 -6.01 -11.72 -25.11
C ARG A 31 -7.01 -10.55 -25.06
N GLY A 32 -7.16 -9.84 -26.18
CA GLY A 32 -8.22 -8.87 -26.42
C GLY A 32 -8.04 -7.59 -25.62
N GLU A 33 -6.82 -7.27 -25.19
CA GLU A 33 -6.51 -6.05 -24.43
C GLU A 33 -6.95 -4.78 -25.19
N ALA A 34 -6.89 -4.80 -26.52
CA ALA A 34 -7.38 -3.70 -27.36
C ALA A 34 -8.91 -3.49 -27.30
N TRP A 35 -9.67 -4.48 -26.82
CA TRP A 35 -11.13 -4.45 -26.68
C TRP A 35 -11.58 -4.32 -25.23
N ARG A 36 -10.65 -4.29 -24.28
CA ARG A 36 -11.01 -4.12 -22.87
C ARG A 36 -11.29 -2.65 -22.61
N VAL A 37 -12.44 -2.40 -21.99
CA VAL A 37 -12.71 -1.11 -21.36
C VAL A 37 -11.84 -1.06 -20.10
N PRO A 38 -10.92 -0.07 -19.98
CA PRO A 38 -10.12 0.07 -18.77
C PRO A 38 -11.01 0.30 -17.56
N SER A 39 -10.60 -0.22 -16.39
CA SER A 39 -11.37 -0.05 -15.16
C SER A 39 -11.39 1.43 -14.76
N ILE A 40 -12.37 1.85 -13.94
CA ILE A 40 -12.41 3.23 -13.47
C ILE A 40 -11.22 3.57 -12.57
N THR A 41 -10.72 2.57 -11.83
CA THR A 41 -9.46 2.63 -11.07
C THR A 41 -8.25 2.91 -11.95
N ASP A 42 -8.22 2.38 -13.18
CA ASP A 42 -7.11 2.59 -14.12
C ASP A 42 -7.25 3.89 -14.91
N SER A 43 -8.49 4.26 -15.28
CA SER A 43 -8.77 5.37 -16.19
C SER A 43 -8.85 6.71 -15.45
N GLU A 44 -9.46 6.71 -14.27
CA GLU A 44 -9.73 7.90 -13.46
C GLU A 44 -9.43 7.60 -11.98
N PRO A 45 -8.16 7.36 -11.62
CA PRO A 45 -7.78 6.95 -10.26
C PRO A 45 -8.15 7.99 -9.19
N ASP A 46 -8.28 9.26 -9.59
CA ASP A 46 -8.64 10.38 -8.71
C ASP A 46 -10.14 10.70 -8.67
N SER A 47 -10.97 9.99 -9.45
CA SER A 47 -12.42 10.10 -9.35
C SER A 47 -12.93 9.52 -8.02
N ARG A 48 -14.18 9.84 -7.66
CA ARG A 48 -14.80 9.28 -6.45
C ARG A 48 -14.93 7.76 -6.57
N GLU A 49 -15.30 7.30 -7.76
CA GLU A 49 -15.52 5.90 -8.13
C GLU A 49 -14.19 5.13 -8.20
N GLY A 50 -13.12 5.74 -8.73
CA GLY A 50 -11.78 5.15 -8.76
C GLY A 50 -11.14 4.98 -7.39
N ARG A 51 -11.51 5.81 -6.41
CA ARG A 51 -11.06 5.69 -5.02
C ARG A 51 -11.87 4.71 -4.18
N ASP A 52 -13.01 4.22 -4.68
CA ASP A 52 -13.91 3.30 -3.98
C ASP A 52 -13.43 1.84 -4.09
N THR A 53 -12.26 1.56 -3.54
CA THR A 53 -11.62 0.24 -3.57
C THR A 53 -12.03 -0.66 -2.40
N GLY A 54 -12.91 -0.19 -1.52
CA GLY A 54 -13.24 -0.85 -0.25
C GLY A 54 -12.16 -0.73 0.84
N VAL A 55 -11.00 -0.16 0.52
CA VAL A 55 -9.95 0.15 1.50
C VAL A 55 -10.14 1.58 2.03
N PRO A 56 -10.33 1.78 3.34
CA PRO A 56 -10.44 3.12 3.91
C PRO A 56 -9.18 3.94 3.64
N THR A 57 -9.34 5.11 3.03
CA THR A 57 -8.23 6.07 2.82
C THR A 57 -8.20 7.08 3.96
N ALA A 58 -7.01 7.51 4.38
CA ALA A 58 -6.88 8.54 5.39
C ALA A 58 -7.56 9.86 4.92
N PRO A 59 -8.31 10.54 5.80
CA PRO A 59 -8.89 11.83 5.45
C PRO A 59 -7.78 12.86 5.18
N ASN A 60 -8.02 13.79 4.24
CA ASN A 60 -7.08 14.86 3.97
C ASN A 60 -7.04 15.85 5.16
N VAL A 61 -5.96 15.82 5.94
CA VAL A 61 -5.75 16.71 7.09
C VAL A 61 -4.97 17.98 6.73
N SER A 62 -4.43 18.08 5.51
CA SER A 62 -3.56 19.19 5.10
C SER A 62 -4.31 20.48 4.81
N SER A 63 -5.61 20.38 4.50
CA SER A 63 -6.50 21.53 4.29
C SER A 63 -7.36 21.85 5.51
N LEU A 64 -7.21 21.10 6.61
CA LEU A 64 -7.87 21.46 7.86
C LEU A 64 -7.24 22.77 8.34
N PRO A 65 -8.04 23.73 8.81
CA PRO A 65 -7.49 24.95 9.34
C PRO A 65 -6.57 24.59 10.50
N ASP A 66 -5.43 25.26 10.54
CA ASP A 66 -4.43 25.05 11.57
C ASP A 66 -5.11 25.08 12.94
N CYS A 67 -4.76 24.20 13.88
CA CYS A 67 -5.43 24.12 15.19
C CYS A 67 -5.35 25.44 15.99
N LYS A 68 -4.55 26.39 15.52
CA LYS A 68 -4.45 27.78 15.99
C LYS A 68 -5.63 28.65 15.55
N ILE A 69 -6.22 28.38 14.38
CA ILE A 69 -7.29 29.18 13.75
C ILE A 69 -8.67 28.60 14.06
N VAL A 70 -8.85 27.28 13.89
CA VAL A 70 -10.01 26.55 14.41
C VAL A 70 -9.51 25.82 15.64
N LYS A 71 -9.98 26.21 16.83
CA LYS A 71 -9.68 25.48 18.06
C LYS A 71 -10.02 24.01 17.83
N CYS A 72 -9.01 23.18 17.62
CA CYS A 72 -9.19 21.74 17.55
C CYS A 72 -9.87 21.37 18.86
N HIS A 73 -11.14 20.97 18.77
CA HIS A 73 -11.91 20.56 19.93
C HIS A 73 -11.27 19.27 20.43
N GLY A 74 -10.30 19.42 21.33
CA GLY A 74 -9.70 18.33 22.07
C GLY A 74 -10.78 17.77 23.00
N PHE A 75 -11.58 16.85 22.48
CA PHE A 75 -12.47 16.07 23.32
C PHE A 75 -11.63 15.14 24.18
N GLY A 76 -11.71 15.36 25.49
CA GLY A 76 -10.96 14.59 26.48
C GLY A 76 -9.54 15.14 26.65
N ARG A 77 -9.26 15.64 27.85
CA ARG A 77 -7.88 15.72 28.33
C ARG A 77 -7.46 14.29 28.66
N VAL A 78 -6.25 13.88 28.27
CA VAL A 78 -5.67 12.63 28.76
C VAL A 78 -5.82 12.63 30.29
N PRO A 79 -6.51 11.64 30.88
CA PRO A 79 -6.65 11.56 32.33
C PRO A 79 -5.25 11.55 32.95
N PRO A 80 -5.07 12.14 34.14
CA PRO A 80 -3.79 12.11 34.81
C PRO A 80 -3.30 10.64 34.89
N PRO A 81 -2.02 10.37 34.59
CA PRO A 81 -1.48 9.03 34.66
C PRO A 81 -1.78 8.43 36.03
N VAL A 82 -2.58 7.37 36.07
CA VAL A 82 -2.99 6.72 37.33
C VAL A 82 -1.80 6.00 37.98
N TYR A 83 -0.75 5.72 37.21
CA TYR A 83 0.45 5.02 37.67
C TYR A 83 1.70 5.84 37.36
N VAL A 84 2.22 6.52 38.37
CA VAL A 84 3.60 7.00 38.37
C VAL A 84 4.45 5.89 38.97
N VAL A 85 5.13 5.13 38.11
CA VAL A 85 6.11 4.13 38.57
C VAL A 85 7.32 4.88 39.11
N ASP A 86 7.52 4.84 40.42
CA ASP A 86 8.75 5.31 41.04
C ASP A 86 9.82 4.23 40.87
N PHE A 87 10.66 4.40 39.84
CA PHE A 87 11.74 3.46 39.53
C PHE A 87 12.75 3.28 40.67
N SER A 88 12.81 4.22 41.62
CA SER A 88 13.66 4.13 42.82
C SER A 88 13.10 3.16 43.88
N LYS A 89 11.80 2.85 43.81
CA LYS A 89 11.12 1.91 44.72
C LYS A 89 10.99 0.50 44.14
N LEU A 90 11.40 0.27 42.89
CA LEU A 90 11.37 -1.06 42.31
C LEU A 90 12.44 -1.94 42.99
N PRO A 91 12.10 -3.20 43.32
CA PRO A 91 13.11 -4.14 43.79
C PRO A 91 14.13 -4.42 42.68
N PRO A 92 15.37 -4.82 43.04
CA PRO A 92 16.34 -5.25 42.05
C PRO A 92 15.81 -6.46 41.27
N ALA A 93 16.26 -6.58 40.02
CA ALA A 93 15.87 -7.70 39.17
C ALA A 93 16.27 -9.05 39.83
N PRO A 94 15.41 -10.08 39.76
CA PRO A 94 15.76 -11.41 40.26
C PRO A 94 17.01 -11.96 39.56
N ALA A 95 17.90 -12.61 40.32
CA ALA A 95 19.15 -13.15 39.79
C ALA A 95 18.90 -14.13 38.63
N GLY A 96 19.61 -13.94 37.52
CA GLY A 96 19.49 -14.78 36.32
C GLY A 96 18.30 -14.47 35.42
N SER A 97 17.47 -13.47 35.75
CA SER A 97 16.47 -12.92 34.83
C SER A 97 17.15 -12.18 33.68
N ASP A 98 16.49 -12.08 32.52
CA ASP A 98 16.97 -11.25 31.43
C ASP A 98 17.15 -9.79 31.86
N ALA A 99 16.29 -9.28 32.76
CA ALA A 99 16.45 -7.94 33.33
C ALA A 99 17.74 -7.79 34.17
N ASP A 100 18.13 -8.83 34.93
CA ASP A 100 19.37 -8.86 35.71
C ASP A 100 20.60 -8.92 34.79
N ARG A 101 20.54 -9.74 33.73
CA ARG A 101 21.61 -9.86 32.72
C ARG A 101 21.79 -8.56 31.92
N ILE A 102 20.69 -7.89 31.56
CA ILE A 102 20.73 -6.56 30.93
C ILE A 102 21.32 -5.52 31.88
N ALA A 103 20.91 -5.51 33.15
CA ALA A 103 21.43 -4.58 34.15
C ALA A 103 22.95 -4.74 34.39
N LYS A 104 23.48 -5.96 34.26
CA LYS A 104 24.92 -6.27 34.33
C LYS A 104 25.67 -6.02 33.02
N GLY A 105 24.97 -5.76 31.92
CA GLY A 105 25.56 -5.62 30.58
C GLY A 105 25.99 -6.93 29.93
N GLU A 106 25.44 -8.07 30.38
CA GLU A 106 25.75 -9.39 29.82
C GLU A 106 24.99 -9.68 28.52
N ILE A 107 23.82 -9.03 28.31
CA ILE A 107 23.02 -9.13 27.08
C ILE A 107 22.47 -7.75 26.68
N PRO A 108 22.26 -7.48 25.38
CA PRO A 108 21.65 -6.23 24.92
C PRO A 108 20.15 -6.17 25.26
N ALA A 109 19.65 -4.96 25.48
CA ALA A 109 18.21 -4.71 25.58
C ALA A 109 17.55 -4.93 24.20
N PRO A 110 16.34 -5.54 24.15
CA PRO A 110 15.59 -5.76 22.92
C PRO A 110 15.07 -4.47 22.28
#